data_AF-A0AA95F8X1-F1
#
_entry.id   AF-A0AA95F8X1-F1
#
_cell.length_a   1.000
_cell.length_b   1.000
_cell.length_c   1.000
_cell.angle_alpha   90.00
_cell.angle_beta   90.00
_cell.angle_gamma   90.00
#
_symmetry.space_group_name_H-M   'P 1'
#
loop_
_entity.id
_entity.type
_entity.pdbx_description
1 polymer ?
#
loop_
_entity_poly.entity_id
_entity_poly.type
_entity_poly.pdbx_seq_one_letter_code
_entity_poly.pdbx_strand_id
1 'polypeptide(L)' 'MYAGIWRLLPGPWWVRVLILLVVIAAVLYALFYFVFPWVSPIVSPGEIDLE' A
#
# COMPACT_ATOMS: atom_id res chain seq x y z
N MET A 1 5.31 -29.83 2.09
CA MET A 1 5.19 -28.91 0.93
C MET A 1 4.29 -27.67 1.17
N TYR A 2 4.14 -27.19 2.42
CA TYR A 2 3.69 -25.81 2.73
C TYR A 2 4.69 -25.05 3.62
N ALA A 3 5.84 -25.67 3.90
CA ALA A 3 6.84 -25.17 4.85
C ALA A 3 7.76 -24.08 4.28
N GLY A 4 7.74 -23.82 2.96
CA GLY A 4 8.60 -22.81 2.34
C GLY A 4 8.17 -21.38 2.68
N ILE A 5 6.88 -21.09 2.59
CA ILE A 5 6.32 -19.75 2.84
C ILE A 5 6.31 -19.42 4.34
N TRP A 6 6.05 -20.41 5.21
CA TRP A 6 6.04 -20.22 6.66
C TRP A 6 7.44 -20.08 7.29
N ARG A 7 8.50 -20.40 6.54
CA ARG A 7 9.91 -20.19 6.93
C ARG A 7 10.49 -18.87 6.43
N LEU A 8 9.88 -18.23 5.43
CA LEU A 8 10.36 -16.96 4.88
C LEU A 8 9.95 -15.75 5.72
N LEU A 9 8.92 -15.88 6.57
CA LEU A 9 8.60 -14.88 7.58
C LEU A 9 9.34 -15.25 8.88
N PRO A 10 10.51 -14.64 9.18
CA PRO A 10 11.19 -14.86 10.44
C PRO A 10 10.34 -14.26 11.57
N GLY A 11 10.08 -15.08 12.58
CA GLY A 11 9.68 -14.59 13.89
C GLY A 11 8.26 -14.96 14.36
N PRO A 12 8.03 -14.75 15.67
CA PRO A 12 6.75 -14.98 16.34
C PRO A 12 5.58 -14.24 15.67
N TRP A 13 4.36 -14.69 15.97
CA TRP A 13 3.11 -14.25 15.31
C TRP A 13 2.96 -12.72 15.15
N TRP A 14 3.47 -11.92 16.09
CA TRP A 14 3.46 -10.45 16.04
C TRP A 14 4.36 -9.86 14.93
N VAL A 15 5.49 -10.50 14.62
CA VAL A 15 6.39 -10.04 13.53
C VAL A 15 5.70 -10.19 12.18
N ARG A 16 4.90 -11.25 11.99
CA ARG A 16 4.12 -11.45 10.77
C ARG A 16 3.06 -10.38 10.58
N VAL A 17 2.38 -10.01 11.67
CA VAL A 17 1.41 -8.90 11.68
C VAL A 17 2.09 -7.60 11.32
N LEU A 18 3.28 -7.32 11.86
CA LEU A 18 4.03 -6.11 11.56
C LEU A 18 4.47 -6.07 10.09
N ILE A 19 4.94 -7.17 9.52
CA ILE A 19 5.27 -7.27 8.09
C ILE A 19 4.05 -7.01 7.22
N LEU A 20 2.90 -7.64 7.53
CA LEU A 20 1.63 -7.38 6.84
C LEU A 20 1.23 -5.91 6.90
N LEU A 21 1.36 -5.29 8.07
CA LEU A 21 1.06 -3.88 8.27
C LEU A 21 1.98 -3.00 7.41
N VAL A 22 3.29 -3.27 7.40
CA VAL A 22 4.25 -2.55 6.55
C VAL A 22 3.92 -2.70 5.06
N VAL A 23 3.57 -3.91 4.61
CA VAL A 23 3.16 -4.13 3.22
C VAL A 23 1.90 -3.33 2.88
N ILE A 24 0.89 -3.36 3.75
CA ILE A 24 -0.34 -2.57 3.57
C ILE A 24 -0.01 -1.08 3.53
N ALA A 25 0.81 -0.58 4.46
CA ALA A 25 1.23 0.81 4.49
C ALA A 25 2.00 1.21 3.23
N ALA A 26 2.87 0.34 2.72
CA ALA A 26 3.61 0.56 1.47
C ALA A 26 2.68 0.61 0.26
N VAL A 27 1.67 -0.27 0.19
CA VAL A 27 0.65 -0.24 -0.86
C VAL A 27 -0.18 1.04 -0.79
N LEU A 28 -0.65 1.42 0.39
CA LEU A 28 -1.41 2.66 0.59
C LEU A 28 -0.59 3.89 0.21
N TYR A 29 0.68 3.93 0.63
CA TYR A 29 1.62 4.98 0.25
C TYR A 29 1.79 5.04 -1.27
N ALA A 30 2.01 3.88 -1.90
CA ALA A 30 2.16 3.83 -3.35
C ALA A 30 0.90 4.30 -4.08
N LEU A 31 -0.28 3.90 -3.59
CA LEU A 31 -1.55 4.36 -4.15
C LEU A 31 -1.72 5.87 -4.01
N PHE A 32 -1.43 6.45 -2.85
CA PHE A 32 -1.59 7.89 -2.62
C PHE A 32 -0.57 8.74 -3.37
N TYR A 33 0.70 8.33 -3.42
CA TYR A 33 1.75 9.16 -4.02
C TYR A 33 1.90 8.93 -5.52
N PHE A 34 1.68 7.70 -5.99
CA PHE A 34 1.86 7.38 -7.41
C PHE A 34 0.54 7.25 -8.16
N VAL A 35 -0.49 6.60 -7.62
CA VAL A 35 -1.74 6.34 -8.36
C VAL A 35 -2.71 7.52 -8.30
N PHE A 36 -2.86 8.14 -7.14
CA PHE A 36 -3.80 9.24 -6.92
C PHE A 36 -3.60 10.43 -7.87
N PRO A 37 -2.36 10.90 -8.19
CA PRO A 37 -2.18 11.99 -9.15
C PRO A 37 -2.73 11.70 -10.55
N TRP A 38 -2.78 10.43 -10.96
CA TRP A 38 -3.37 10.04 -12.25
C TRP A 38 -4.89 9.87 -12.17
N VAL A 39 -5.41 9.48 -11.01
CA VAL A 39 -6.84 9.25 -10.78
C VAL A 39 -7.59 10.53 -10.42
N SER A 40 -6.96 11.47 -9.71
CA SER A 40 -7.55 12.74 -9.30
C SER A 40 -8.21 13.54 -10.44
N PRO A 41 -7.63 13.67 -11.66
CA PRO A 41 -8.30 14.38 -12.75
C PRO A 41 -9.51 13.62 -13.32
N ILE A 42 -9.60 12.30 -13.13
CA ILE A 42 -10.71 11.47 -13.63
C ILE A 42 -11.91 11.57 -12.68
N VAL A 43 -11.64 11.63 -11.37
CA VAL A 43 -12.67 11.66 -10.33
C VAL A 43 -13.15 13.08 -10.03
N SER A 44 -12.31 14.09 -10.24
CA SER A 44 -12.68 15.51 -10.13
C SER A 44 -12.47 16.24 -11.48
N PRO A 45 -13.40 16.08 -12.44
CA PRO A 45 -13.37 16.87 -13.66
C PRO A 45 -13.81 18.31 -13.35
N GLY A 46 -12.90 19.18 -12.90
CA GLY A 46 -13.09 20.63 -13.06
C GLY A 46 -12.83 21.59 -11.90
N GLU A 47 -11.97 21.32 -10.91
CA GLU A 47 -11.57 22.37 -9.95
C GLU A 47 -10.06 22.45 -9.73
N ILE A 48 -9.38 23.23 -10.57
CA ILE A 48 -8.23 24.07 -10.17
C ILE A 48 -8.02 25.17 -11.23
N ASP A 49 -8.79 26.25 -11.10
CA ASP A 49 -8.42 27.60 -11.56
C ASP A 49 -8.87 28.56 -10.45
N LEU A 50 -8.05 28.69 -9.41
CA LEU A 50 -8.16 29.78 -8.44
C LEU A 50 -6.95 30.70 -8.68
N GLU A 51 -7.08 31.54 -9.71
CA GLU A 51 -6.40 32.83 -9.79
C GLU A 51 -6.97 33.79 -8.73
#